data_AF-A0AAN1C6A0-F1
#
_entry.id   AF-A0AAN1C6A0-F1
#
_cell.length_a   1.000
_cell.length_b   1.000
_cell.length_c   1.000
_cell.angle_alpha   90.00
_cell.angle_beta   90.00
_cell.angle_gamma   90.00
#
_symmetry.space_group_name_H-M   'P 1'
#
loop_
_entity.id
_entity.type
_entity.pdbx_description
1 polymer ?
#
loop_
_entity_poly.entity_id
_entity_poly.type
_entity_poly.pdbx_seq_one_letter_code
_entity_poly.pdbx_strand_id
1 'polypeptide(L)'
;MNAWNLIGLSAWVILIAYFIFIVWHIRRRHIKAIVKSGRQVPASVVLVDLAEVAVLFLATAGLVWASWLRPIDYRDSHAVTISHSAQPLILQTGDEHSFYVRVHTGNGKNPILYYTYWTEGAKYENNSHNAEVSSGAQPLTPRAAAYPWSKKYLKRLDQTADQAYVATVTARYQPGFLNGLGMHVGHIADRFSILRVPNDTFVEIDPVED
;
A
#
# COMPACT_ATOMS: atom_id res chain seq x y z
N MET A 1 -2.34 -17.66 9.41
CA MET A 1 -2.07 -17.31 8.00
C MET A 1 -3.31 -17.60 7.20
N ASN A 2 -3.78 -16.65 6.40
CA ASN A 2 -5.01 -16.82 5.62
C ASN A 2 -4.77 -17.85 4.50
N ALA A 3 -5.70 -18.78 4.26
CA ALA A 3 -5.52 -19.87 3.29
C ALA A 3 -5.19 -19.37 1.87
N TRP A 4 -5.63 -18.15 1.55
CA TRP A 4 -5.36 -17.50 0.27
C TRP A 4 -3.91 -17.05 0.07
N ASN A 5 -3.20 -16.67 1.14
CA ASN A 5 -1.78 -16.30 1.03
C ASN A 5 -0.88 -17.53 0.76
N LEU A 6 -1.39 -18.73 1.02
CA LEU A 6 -0.69 -19.97 0.66
C LEU A 6 -0.59 -20.13 -0.87
N ILE A 7 -1.53 -19.56 -1.63
CA ILE A 7 -1.51 -19.60 -3.10
C ILE A 7 -0.28 -18.85 -3.62
N GLY A 8 -0.05 -17.62 -3.17
CA GLY A 8 1.14 -16.85 -3.55
C GLY A 8 2.44 -17.53 -3.12
N LEU A 9 2.49 -18.05 -1.88
CA LEU A 9 3.65 -18.80 -1.41
C LEU A 9 3.93 -20.04 -2.27
N SER A 10 2.89 -20.81 -2.59
CA SER A 10 3.02 -22.00 -3.43
C SER A 10 3.48 -21.66 -4.86
N ALA A 11 2.99 -20.55 -5.43
CA ALA A 11 3.39 -20.09 -6.75
C ALA A 11 4.89 -19.74 -6.80
N TRP A 12 5.42 -19.07 -5.77
CA TRP A 12 6.85 -18.81 -5.64
C TRP A 12 7.66 -20.10 -5.47
N VAL A 13 7.21 -21.04 -4.64
CA VAL A 13 7.89 -22.33 -4.46
C VAL A 13 7.95 -23.12 -5.77
N ILE A 14 6.85 -23.17 -6.52
CA ILE A 14 6.78 -23.81 -7.84
C ILE A 14 7.75 -23.12 -8.82
N LEU A 15 7.82 -21.79 -8.81
CA LEU A 15 8.72 -21.04 -9.68
C LEU A 15 10.20 -21.33 -9.36
N ILE A 16 10.57 -21.43 -8.09
CA ILE A 16 11.93 -21.80 -7.67
C ILE A 16 12.25 -23.25 -8.07
N ALA A 17 11.32 -24.19 -7.87
CA ALA A 17 11.49 -25.57 -8.32
C ALA A 17 11.65 -25.66 -9.85
N TYR A 18 10.87 -24.88 -10.60
CA TYR A 18 10.97 -24.78 -12.05
C TYR A 18 12.30 -24.17 -12.52
N PHE A 19 12.82 -23.17 -11.80
CA PHE A 19 14.15 -22.62 -12.06
C PHE A 19 15.26 -23.67 -11.92
N ILE A 20 15.26 -24.43 -10.81
CA ILE A 20 16.22 -25.52 -10.59
C ILE A 20 16.09 -26.59 -11.69
N PHE A 21 14.86 -26.93 -12.04
CA PHE A 21 14.57 -27.88 -13.11
C PHE A 21 15.14 -27.42 -14.46
N ILE A 22 14.93 -26.16 -14.85
CA ILE A 22 15.48 -25.60 -16.09
C ILE A 22 17.01 -25.68 -16.09
N VAL A 23 17.68 -25.21 -15.03
CA VAL A 23 19.15 -25.22 -14.96
C VAL A 23 19.71 -26.65 -15.11
N TRP A 24 19.10 -27.62 -14.41
CA TRP A 24 19.50 -29.02 -14.50
C TRP A 24 19.23 -29.62 -15.88
N HIS A 25 18.08 -29.31 -16.47
CA HIS A 25 17.63 -29.86 -17.74
C HIS A 25 18.43 -29.29 -18.92
N ILE A 26 18.70 -27.98 -18.94
CA ILE A 26 19.60 -27.32 -19.91
C ILE A 26 20.99 -27.96 -19.82
N ARG A 27 21.55 -28.09 -18.60
CA ARG A 27 22.89 -28.68 -18.42
C ARG A 27 22.97 -30.11 -18.95
N ARG A 28 21.97 -30.95 -18.68
CA ARG A 28 21.91 -32.33 -19.23
C ARG A 28 21.81 -32.35 -20.76
N ARG A 29 21.01 -31.44 -21.34
CA ARG A 29 20.85 -31.33 -22.80
C ARG A 29 22.16 -30.95 -23.48
N HIS A 30 22.86 -29.94 -22.97
CA HIS A 30 24.14 -29.48 -23.52
C HIS A 30 25.23 -30.55 -23.47
N ILE A 31 25.40 -31.23 -22.32
CA ILE A 31 26.37 -32.33 -22.20
C ILE A 31 26.08 -33.44 -23.20
N LYS A 32 24.81 -33.85 -23.33
CA LYS A 32 24.40 -34.90 -24.26
C LYS A 32 24.59 -34.50 -25.73
N ALA A 33 24.36 -33.22 -26.06
CA ALA A 33 24.57 -32.69 -27.40
C ALA A 33 26.05 -32.70 -27.80
N ILE A 34 26.94 -32.25 -26.90
CA ILE A 34 28.40 -32.22 -27.13
C ILE A 34 28.94 -33.64 -27.31
N VAL A 35 28.52 -34.59 -26.47
CA VAL A 35 28.99 -35.98 -26.53
C VAL A 35 28.51 -36.70 -27.80
N LYS A 36 27.30 -36.42 -28.29
CA LYS A 36 26.76 -37.08 -29.50
C LYS A 36 27.21 -36.46 -30.81
N SER A 37 27.39 -35.14 -30.89
CA SER A 37 27.73 -34.47 -32.16
C SER A 37 29.24 -34.27 -32.34
N GLY A 38 30.04 -34.37 -31.27
CA GLY A 38 31.48 -34.07 -31.30
C GLY A 38 31.81 -32.61 -31.66
N ARG A 39 30.80 -31.73 -31.74
CA ARG A 39 30.89 -30.33 -32.19
C ARG A 39 29.93 -29.44 -31.38
N GLN A 40 29.87 -28.14 -31.73
CA GLN A 40 29.01 -27.13 -31.08
C GLN A 40 27.54 -27.58 -30.94
N VAL A 41 26.88 -27.08 -29.90
CA VAL A 41 25.48 -27.39 -29.55
C VAL A 41 24.55 -26.96 -30.70
N PRO A 42 23.63 -27.83 -31.16
CA PRO A 42 22.73 -27.51 -32.26
C PRO A 42 21.78 -26.35 -31.89
N ALA A 43 21.51 -25.48 -32.87
CA ALA A 43 20.68 -24.29 -32.69
C ALA A 43 19.26 -24.59 -32.18
N SER A 44 18.70 -25.76 -32.51
CA SER A 44 17.38 -26.19 -32.01
C SER A 44 17.37 -26.37 -30.48
N VAL A 45 18.46 -26.85 -29.88
CA VAL A 45 18.58 -26.98 -28.42
C VAL A 45 18.64 -25.60 -27.78
N VAL A 46 19.42 -24.69 -28.36
CA VAL A 46 19.52 -23.30 -27.89
C VAL A 46 18.18 -22.57 -27.95
N LEU A 47 17.37 -22.82 -28.99
CA LEU A 47 16.06 -22.19 -29.16
C LEU A 47 15.04 -22.69 -28.12
N VAL A 48 15.09 -23.96 -27.75
CA VAL A 48 14.27 -24.51 -26.65
C VAL A 48 14.72 -23.94 -25.31
N ASP A 49 16.03 -23.82 -25.07
CA ASP A 49 16.55 -23.21 -23.84
C ASP A 49 16.12 -21.73 -23.73
N LEU A 50 16.17 -20.99 -24.84
CA LEU A 50 15.72 -19.60 -24.90
C LEU A 50 14.22 -19.48 -24.59
N ALA A 51 13.40 -20.40 -25.11
CA ALA A 51 11.97 -20.44 -24.82
C ALA A 51 11.69 -20.76 -23.34
N GLU A 52 12.41 -21.73 -22.74
CA GLU A 52 12.28 -22.06 -21.32
C GLU A 52 12.65 -20.87 -20.42
N VAL A 53 13.74 -20.17 -20.74
CA VAL A 53 14.15 -18.95 -20.01
C VAL A 53 13.14 -17.82 -20.18
N ALA A 54 12.59 -17.64 -21.39
CA ALA A 54 11.57 -16.63 -21.64
C ALA A 54 10.29 -16.90 -20.85
N VAL A 55 9.83 -18.15 -20.77
CA VAL A 55 8.66 -18.55 -19.96
C VAL A 55 8.93 -18.26 -18.48
N LEU A 56 10.12 -18.60 -17.97
CA LEU A 56 10.49 -18.30 -16.58
C LEU A 56 10.52 -16.79 -16.30
N PHE A 57 11.05 -16.00 -17.24
CA PHE A 57 11.09 -14.55 -17.11
C PHE A 57 9.68 -13.95 -17.08
N LEU A 58 8.79 -14.38 -17.98
CA LEU A 58 7.39 -13.94 -18.01
C LEU A 58 6.63 -14.33 -16.74
N ALA A 59 6.83 -15.57 -16.25
CA ALA A 59 6.21 -16.03 -15.01
C ALA A 59 6.69 -15.22 -13.80
N THR A 60 7.99 -14.93 -13.73
CA THR A 60 8.58 -14.11 -12.66
C THR A 60 8.05 -12.69 -12.72
N ALA A 61 8.02 -12.07 -13.90
CA ALA A 61 7.47 -10.74 -14.10
C ALA A 61 5.99 -10.66 -13.72
N GLY A 62 5.20 -11.68 -14.05
CA GLY A 62 3.79 -11.79 -13.67
C GLY A 62 3.59 -11.88 -12.16
N LEU A 63 4.38 -12.70 -11.46
CA LEU A 63 4.33 -12.79 -9.99
C LEU A 63 4.79 -11.49 -9.32
N VAL A 64 5.88 -10.89 -9.79
CA VAL A 64 6.37 -9.59 -9.30
C VAL A 64 5.29 -8.51 -9.46
N TRP A 65 4.63 -8.48 -10.61
CA TRP A 65 3.55 -7.54 -10.85
C TRP A 65 2.36 -7.77 -9.91
N ALA A 66 1.92 -9.02 -9.74
CA ALA A 66 0.82 -9.39 -8.85
C ALA A 66 1.14 -9.14 -7.37
N SER A 67 2.39 -9.34 -6.95
CA SER A 67 2.86 -9.18 -5.58
C SER A 67 3.21 -7.74 -5.21
N TRP A 68 3.64 -6.87 -6.13
CA TRP A 68 4.14 -5.56 -5.72
C TRP A 68 3.67 -4.38 -6.56
N LEU A 69 3.34 -4.56 -7.83
CA LEU A 69 3.09 -3.44 -8.75
C LEU A 69 1.62 -3.26 -9.12
N ARG A 70 0.74 -4.16 -8.67
CA ARG A 70 -0.68 -4.09 -8.99
C ARG A 70 -1.34 -2.88 -8.30
N PRO A 71 -1.96 -1.97 -9.05
CA PRO A 71 -2.69 -0.84 -8.45
C PRO A 71 -3.93 -1.34 -7.72
N ILE A 72 -4.30 -0.63 -6.66
CA ILE A 72 -5.50 -0.92 -5.86
C ILE A 72 -6.70 -0.25 -6.54
N ASP A 73 -7.73 -1.04 -6.85
CA ASP A 73 -9.02 -0.51 -7.27
C ASP A 73 -9.97 -0.43 -6.07
N TYR A 74 -10.26 0.79 -5.63
CA TYR A 74 -11.19 1.06 -4.53
C TYR A 74 -12.66 0.80 -4.87
N ARG A 75 -13.00 0.64 -6.16
CA ARG A 75 -14.37 0.42 -6.63
C ARG A 75 -14.74 -1.06 -6.67
N ASP A 76 -13.75 -1.94 -6.63
CA ASP A 76 -13.96 -3.38 -6.61
C ASP A 76 -14.11 -3.90 -5.17
N SER A 77 -15.36 -4.03 -4.74
CA SER A 77 -15.74 -4.57 -3.43
C SER A 77 -15.28 -6.01 -3.21
N HIS A 78 -14.92 -6.76 -4.26
CA HIS A 78 -14.34 -8.11 -4.16
C HIS A 78 -12.83 -8.09 -3.94
N ALA A 79 -12.15 -6.99 -4.29
CA ALA A 79 -10.73 -6.83 -4.07
C ALA A 79 -10.41 -6.28 -2.67
N VAL A 80 -11.24 -5.37 -2.15
CA VAL A 80 -10.93 -4.61 -0.93
C VAL A 80 -12.18 -4.39 -0.07
N THR A 81 -12.05 -4.60 1.24
CA THR A 81 -13.02 -4.14 2.25
C THR A 81 -12.63 -2.74 2.70
N ILE A 82 -13.55 -1.80 2.61
CA ILE A 82 -13.39 -0.44 3.11
C ILE A 82 -14.01 -0.37 4.51
N SER A 83 -13.23 0.07 5.50
CA SER A 83 -13.72 0.39 6.84
C SER A 83 -13.48 1.85 7.17
N HIS A 84 -14.44 2.45 7.87
CA HIS A 84 -14.35 3.81 8.36
C HIS A 84 -14.26 3.80 9.89
N SER A 85 -13.31 4.54 10.44
CA SER A 85 -13.24 4.84 11.87
C SER A 85 -13.16 6.34 12.07
N ALA A 86 -13.70 6.81 13.19
CA ALA A 86 -13.54 8.19 13.59
C ALA A 86 -13.32 8.28 15.09
N GLN A 87 -12.48 9.21 15.50
CA GLN A 87 -12.17 9.49 16.90
C GLN A 87 -12.18 11.01 17.10
N PRO A 88 -12.70 11.50 18.23
CA PRO A 88 -12.62 12.93 18.55
C PRO A 88 -11.15 13.34 18.77
N LEU A 89 -10.83 14.57 18.37
CA LEU A 89 -9.52 15.17 18.65
C LEU A 89 -9.55 15.85 20.02
N ILE A 90 -8.45 15.72 20.76
CA ILE A 90 -8.28 16.36 22.06
C ILE A 90 -7.50 17.65 21.87
N LEU A 91 -8.07 18.75 22.36
CA LEU A 91 -7.42 20.06 22.37
C LEU A 91 -6.18 20.00 23.28
N GLN A 92 -5.05 20.41 22.73
CA GLN A 92 -3.81 20.62 23.47
C GLN A 92 -3.58 22.11 23.68
N THR A 93 -2.89 22.44 24.77
CA THR A 93 -2.46 23.81 25.04
C THR A 93 -1.01 23.96 24.59
N GLY A 94 -0.78 24.76 23.56
CA GLY A 94 0.56 25.16 23.12
C GLY A 94 1.05 26.41 23.84
N ASP A 95 2.25 26.83 23.48
CA ASP A 95 2.90 28.00 24.08
C ASP A 95 2.23 29.30 23.59
N GLU A 96 1.74 29.34 22.34
CA GLU A 96 1.07 30.52 21.76
C GLU A 96 -0.46 30.43 21.79
N HIS A 97 -1.02 29.27 21.46
CA HIS A 97 -2.47 29.05 21.38
C HIS A 97 -2.82 27.58 21.61
N SER A 98 -4.09 27.29 21.89
CA SER A 98 -4.58 25.92 21.97
C SER A 98 -4.79 25.36 20.55
N PHE A 99 -4.35 24.13 20.31
CA PHE A 99 -4.37 23.48 18.99
C PHE A 99 -4.87 22.03 19.09
N TYR A 100 -5.42 21.50 18.00
CA TYR A 100 -5.81 20.09 17.89
C TYR A 100 -4.75 19.24 17.17
N VAL A 101 -4.05 19.86 16.22
CA VAL A 101 -3.06 19.21 15.37
C VAL A 101 -1.81 20.07 15.34
N ARG A 102 -0.66 19.43 15.52
CA ARG A 102 0.65 20.04 15.29
C ARG A 102 1.22 19.52 13.99
N VAL A 103 1.70 20.43 13.15
CA VAL A 103 2.30 20.16 11.85
C VAL A 103 3.77 20.51 11.93
N HIS A 104 4.65 19.54 11.69
CA HIS A 104 6.07 19.82 11.54
C HIS A 104 6.56 19.35 10.18
N THR A 105 7.52 20.08 9.60
CA THR A 105 8.08 19.73 8.29
C THR A 105 9.34 18.89 8.47
N GLY A 106 9.41 17.75 7.80
CA GLY A 106 10.60 16.90 7.81
C GLY A 106 11.79 17.56 7.10
N ASN A 107 12.97 17.44 7.68
CA ASN A 107 14.22 18.03 7.18
C ASN A 107 14.85 17.25 5.99
N GLY A 108 14.01 16.69 5.13
CA GLY A 108 14.41 15.84 4.00
C GLY A 108 14.40 16.59 2.66
N LYS A 109 14.96 15.97 1.61
CA LYS A 109 14.94 16.51 0.24
C LYS A 109 13.52 16.70 -0.33
N ASN A 110 12.52 16.04 0.24
CA ASN A 110 11.11 16.19 -0.12
C ASN A 110 10.36 16.78 1.07
N PRO A 111 9.51 17.82 0.88
CA PRO A 111 8.74 18.43 1.95
C PRO A 111 7.62 17.47 2.39
N ILE A 112 7.93 16.62 3.36
CA ILE A 112 6.94 15.75 4.02
C ILE A 112 6.48 16.48 5.28
N LEU A 113 5.17 16.68 5.41
CA LEU A 113 4.57 17.22 6.63
C LEU A 113 4.22 16.06 7.54
N TYR A 114 4.45 16.22 8.83
CA TYR A 114 4.09 15.28 9.87
C TYR A 114 3.02 15.93 10.75
N TYR A 115 1.91 15.22 10.90
CA TYR A 115 0.74 15.63 11.66
C TYR A 115 0.70 14.86 12.97
N THR A 116 0.98 15.55 14.05
CA THR A 116 0.86 15.02 15.40
C THR A 116 -0.48 15.43 15.99
N TYR A 117 -1.22 14.48 16.55
CA TYR A 117 -2.53 14.74 17.15
C TYR A 117 -2.81 13.80 18.32
N TRP A 118 -3.82 14.13 19.12
CA TRP A 118 -4.18 13.38 20.32
C TRP A 118 -5.64 12.94 20.24
N THR A 119 -5.90 11.70 20.59
CA THR A 119 -7.25 11.16 20.78
C THR A 119 -7.35 10.52 22.17
N GLU A 120 -8.53 10.04 22.56
CA GLU A 120 -8.75 9.44 23.88
C GLU A 120 -7.75 8.32 24.20
N GLY A 121 -6.73 8.66 24.97
CA GLY A 121 -5.74 7.73 25.52
C GLY A 121 -4.39 7.64 24.80
N ALA A 122 -4.17 8.33 23.67
CA ALA A 122 -2.87 8.25 22.98
C ALA A 122 -2.53 9.45 22.07
N LYS A 123 -1.21 9.64 21.90
CA LYS A 123 -0.59 10.52 20.90
C LYS A 123 -0.36 9.73 19.62
N TYR A 124 -0.73 10.30 18.48
CA TYR A 124 -0.53 9.71 17.16
C TYR A 124 0.23 10.67 16.26
N GLU A 125 0.95 10.11 15.30
CA GLU A 125 1.65 10.85 14.27
C GLU A 125 1.41 10.18 12.91
N ASN A 126 0.96 10.98 11.95
CA ASN A 126 0.80 10.60 10.55
C ASN A 126 1.59 11.55 9.67
N ASN A 127 1.75 11.23 8.39
CA ASN A 127 2.47 12.09 7.46
C ASN A 127 1.56 12.54 6.30
N SER A 128 2.04 13.48 5.51
CA SER A 128 1.31 13.99 4.35
C SER A 128 1.11 12.98 3.24
N HIS A 129 1.63 11.74 3.32
CA HIS A 129 1.27 10.70 2.36
C HIS A 129 -0.10 10.09 2.66
N ASN A 130 -0.40 9.88 3.95
CA ASN A 130 -1.56 9.14 4.42
C ASN A 130 -2.53 9.99 5.25
N ALA A 131 -2.30 11.30 5.38
CA ALA A 131 -3.18 12.17 6.10
C ALA A 131 -3.18 13.61 5.57
N GLU A 132 -4.25 14.35 5.88
CA GLU A 132 -4.39 15.76 5.56
C GLU A 132 -5.30 16.46 6.57
N VAL A 133 -4.96 17.72 6.88
CA VAL A 133 -5.77 18.59 7.74
C VAL A 133 -6.86 19.26 6.91
N SER A 134 -8.07 19.30 7.46
CA SER A 134 -9.25 19.88 6.82
C SER A 134 -9.91 20.87 7.76
N SER A 135 -9.75 22.15 7.46
CA SER A 135 -10.26 23.30 8.22
C SER A 135 -11.37 24.06 7.49
N GLY A 136 -11.54 23.83 6.18
CA GLY A 136 -12.50 24.54 5.34
C GLY A 136 -13.97 24.22 5.66
N ALA A 137 -14.90 24.80 4.88
CA ALA A 137 -16.34 24.57 5.08
C ALA A 137 -16.79 23.12 4.81
N GLN A 138 -16.00 22.37 4.04
CA GLN A 138 -16.27 20.96 3.72
C GLN A 138 -15.20 20.08 4.38
N PRO A 139 -15.59 18.91 4.93
CA PRO A 139 -14.64 18.01 5.57
C PRO A 139 -13.70 17.32 4.55
N LEU A 140 -14.12 17.20 3.28
CA LEU A 140 -13.34 16.55 2.22
C LEU A 140 -12.44 17.54 1.50
N THR A 141 -11.14 17.35 1.65
CA THR A 141 -10.12 18.02 0.83
C THR A 141 -10.02 17.39 -0.57
N PRO A 142 -9.45 18.08 -1.57
CA PRO A 142 -9.29 17.53 -2.92
C PRO A 142 -8.56 16.19 -2.96
N ARG A 143 -7.56 16.01 -2.10
CA ARG A 143 -6.80 14.76 -2.02
C ARG A 143 -7.55 13.67 -1.27
N ALA A 144 -8.25 14.01 -0.19
CA ALA A 144 -9.12 13.06 0.50
C ALA A 144 -10.25 12.54 -0.43
N ALA A 145 -10.72 13.35 -1.38
CA ALA A 145 -11.75 12.96 -2.34
C ALA A 145 -11.34 11.82 -3.29
N ALA A 146 -10.03 11.50 -3.40
CA ALA A 146 -9.56 10.33 -4.14
C ALA A 146 -9.95 8.99 -3.49
N TYR A 147 -10.37 9.01 -2.22
CA TYR A 147 -10.71 7.82 -1.44
C TYR A 147 -12.23 7.63 -1.32
N PRO A 148 -12.70 6.38 -1.15
CA PRO A 148 -14.12 6.07 -1.08
C PRO A 148 -14.72 6.47 0.28
N TRP A 149 -15.10 7.73 0.43
CA TRP A 149 -15.73 8.24 1.66
C TRP A 149 -17.26 8.18 1.62
N SER A 150 -17.86 7.86 2.77
CA SER A 150 -19.30 8.02 2.97
C SER A 150 -19.66 9.46 3.33
N LYS A 151 -20.28 10.20 2.39
CA LYS A 151 -20.74 11.58 2.62
C LYS A 151 -21.69 11.71 3.82
N LYS A 152 -22.58 10.71 3.99
CA LYS A 152 -23.53 10.67 5.12
C LYS A 152 -22.81 10.50 6.46
N TYR A 153 -21.75 9.67 6.49
CA TYR A 153 -20.94 9.45 7.68
C TYR A 153 -20.18 10.71 8.08
N LEU A 154 -19.49 11.36 7.12
CA LEU A 154 -18.75 12.60 7.38
C LEU A 154 -19.68 13.74 7.84
N LYS A 155 -20.84 13.92 7.20
CA LYS A 155 -21.82 14.93 7.62
C LYS A 155 -22.32 14.70 9.04
N ARG A 156 -22.50 13.43 9.44
CA ARG A 156 -22.89 13.08 10.82
C ARG A 156 -21.77 13.43 11.79
N LEU A 157 -20.52 13.13 11.46
CA LEU A 157 -19.36 13.45 12.31
C LEU A 157 -19.19 14.95 12.52
N ASP A 158 -19.31 15.75 11.45
CA ASP A 158 -19.27 17.22 11.56
C ASP A 158 -20.33 17.77 12.53
N GLN A 159 -21.49 17.11 12.63
CA GLN A 159 -22.56 17.52 13.54
C GLN A 159 -22.37 17.03 14.99
N THR A 160 -21.74 15.87 15.19
CA THR A 160 -21.64 15.24 16.51
C THR A 160 -20.34 15.56 17.25
N ALA A 161 -19.28 15.94 16.53
CA ALA A 161 -17.94 16.11 17.08
C ALA A 161 -17.41 17.54 16.88
N ASP A 162 -18.31 18.52 16.70
CA ASP A 162 -18.00 19.95 16.57
C ASP A 162 -16.83 20.25 15.62
N GLN A 163 -16.73 19.50 14.51
CA GLN A 163 -15.66 19.65 13.52
C GLN A 163 -14.23 19.43 14.09
N ALA A 164 -14.08 18.71 15.20
CA ALA A 164 -12.79 18.35 15.82
C ALA A 164 -12.66 16.82 15.93
N TYR A 165 -12.30 16.17 14.82
CA TYR A 165 -12.18 14.71 14.77
C TYR A 165 -11.17 14.24 13.74
N VAL A 166 -10.61 13.05 13.96
CA VAL A 166 -9.85 12.32 12.95
C VAL A 166 -10.74 11.23 12.35
N ALA A 167 -10.98 11.28 11.05
CA ALA A 167 -11.68 10.24 10.31
C ALA A 167 -10.68 9.46 9.47
N THR A 168 -10.65 8.14 9.59
CA THR A 168 -9.72 7.28 8.85
C THR A 168 -10.48 6.30 7.97
N VAL A 169 -10.13 6.28 6.70
CA VAL A 169 -10.53 5.22 5.77
C VAL A 169 -9.41 4.20 5.70
N THR A 170 -9.75 2.92 5.89
CA THR A 170 -8.80 1.81 5.76
C THR A 170 -9.32 0.85 4.71
N ALA A 171 -8.53 0.64 3.68
CA ALA A 171 -8.73 -0.38 2.66
C ALA A 171 -7.96 -1.64 3.08
N ARG A 172 -8.64 -2.78 3.21
CA ARG A 172 -8.02 -4.08 3.52
C ARG A 172 -8.27 -5.08 2.41
N TYR A 173 -7.23 -5.77 1.97
CA TYR A 173 -7.37 -6.77 0.90
C TYR A 173 -8.27 -7.93 1.32
N GLN A 174 -9.28 -8.21 0.50
CA GLN A 174 -10.16 -9.35 0.69
C GLN A 174 -9.56 -10.67 0.19
N PRO A 175 -10.06 -11.81 0.70
CA PRO A 175 -9.71 -13.13 0.17
C PRO A 175 -10.10 -13.26 -1.30
N GLY A 176 -9.12 -13.55 -2.15
CA GLY A 176 -9.33 -13.76 -3.59
C GLY A 176 -8.06 -14.29 -4.25
N PHE A 177 -8.19 -14.90 -5.43
CA PHE A 177 -7.08 -15.55 -6.11
C PHE A 177 -5.92 -14.58 -6.38
N LEU A 178 -6.21 -13.41 -6.96
CA LEU A 178 -5.20 -12.40 -7.29
C LEU A 178 -4.55 -11.78 -6.05
N ASN A 179 -5.34 -11.48 -5.01
CA ASN A 179 -4.81 -10.93 -3.75
C ASN A 179 -3.99 -11.98 -2.98
N GLY A 180 -4.38 -13.25 -3.07
CA GLY A 180 -3.67 -14.40 -2.49
C GLY A 180 -2.38 -14.73 -3.22
N LEU A 181 -2.36 -14.60 -4.55
CA LEU A 181 -1.15 -14.70 -5.37
C LEU A 181 -0.10 -13.65 -4.95
N GLY A 182 -0.57 -12.44 -4.64
CA GLY A 182 0.27 -11.37 -4.10
C GLY A 182 0.62 -11.49 -2.62
N MET A 183 0.05 -12.47 -1.90
CA MET A 183 0.16 -12.64 -0.43
C MET A 183 -0.35 -11.45 0.39
N HIS A 184 -1.27 -10.67 -0.19
CA HIS A 184 -1.77 -9.43 0.41
C HIS A 184 -3.01 -9.62 1.28
N VAL A 185 -3.64 -10.80 1.29
CA VAL A 185 -4.94 -10.99 1.93
C VAL A 185 -4.85 -10.71 3.43
N GLY A 186 -5.71 -9.81 3.91
CA GLY A 186 -5.76 -9.37 5.30
C GLY A 186 -4.80 -8.22 5.64
N HIS A 187 -3.85 -7.87 4.76
CA HIS A 187 -3.02 -6.69 4.93
C HIS A 187 -3.79 -5.41 4.55
N ILE A 188 -3.36 -4.29 5.15
CA ILE A 188 -3.88 -2.96 4.81
C ILE A 188 -3.32 -2.61 3.42
N ALA A 189 -4.21 -2.35 2.49
CA ALA A 189 -3.90 -1.95 1.11
C ALA A 189 -3.56 -0.46 1.05
N ASP A 190 -4.42 0.37 1.64
CA ASP A 190 -4.18 1.80 1.80
C ASP A 190 -4.94 2.30 3.05
N ARG A 191 -4.47 3.40 3.62
CA ARG A 191 -5.09 4.08 4.74
C ARG A 191 -4.93 5.57 4.56
N PHE A 192 -6.04 6.31 4.64
CA PHE A 192 -6.01 7.77 4.59
C PHE A 192 -6.80 8.36 5.75
N SER A 193 -6.23 9.37 6.42
CA SER A 193 -6.83 10.04 7.57
C SER A 193 -7.08 11.51 7.30
N ILE A 194 -8.32 11.96 7.51
CA ILE A 194 -8.69 13.37 7.50
C ILE A 194 -8.66 13.86 8.94
N LEU A 195 -7.83 14.84 9.23
CA LEU A 195 -7.84 15.55 10.50
C LEU A 195 -8.74 16.77 10.35
N ARG A 196 -10.00 16.64 10.77
CA ARG A 196 -10.97 17.73 10.76
C ARG A 196 -10.69 18.64 11.95
N VAL A 197 -10.50 19.91 11.66
CA VAL A 197 -10.29 20.97 12.64
C VAL A 197 -11.32 22.08 12.39
N PRO A 198 -11.87 22.75 13.43
CA PRO A 198 -12.92 23.75 13.22
C PRO A 198 -12.42 24.99 12.46
N ASN A 199 -11.15 25.35 12.63
CA ASN A 199 -10.51 26.51 12.00
C ASN A 199 -9.00 26.28 11.90
N ASP A 200 -8.34 26.90 10.92
CA ASP A 200 -6.89 26.90 10.74
C ASP A 200 -6.14 27.43 11.96
N THR A 201 -6.76 28.28 12.78
CA THR A 201 -6.18 28.81 14.02
C THR A 201 -5.94 27.76 15.11
N PHE A 202 -6.47 26.54 14.96
CA PHE A 202 -6.23 25.43 15.89
C PHE A 202 -5.20 24.43 15.34
N VAL A 203 -4.40 24.85 14.36
CA VAL A 203 -3.31 24.10 13.77
C VAL A 203 -2.02 24.81 14.09
N GLU A 204 -1.17 24.17 14.91
CA GLU A 204 0.16 24.68 15.22
C GLU A 204 1.12 24.23 14.12
N ILE A 205 1.90 25.14 13.55
CA ILE A 205 2.83 24.84 12.45
C ILE A 205 4.25 25.18 12.90
N ASP A 206 5.09 24.15 12.97
CA ASP A 206 6.52 24.26 13.21
C ASP A 206 7.23 24.30 11.84
N PRO A 207 7.70 25.47 11.38
CA PRO A 207 8.46 25.57 10.14
C PRO A 207 9.82 24.86 10.26
N VAL A 208 10.44 24.55 9.12
CA VAL A 208 11.81 24.01 9.11
C VAL A 208 12.73 25.08 9.73
N GLU A 209 13.51 24.70 10.74
CA GLU A 209 14.55 25.57 11.30
C GLU A 209 15.64 25.83 10.25
N ASP A 210 16.00 27.10 10.06
CA ASP A 210 17.04 27.57 9.13
C ASP A 210 18.47 27.15 9.54
#